data_AF-D9TQ66-F1
#
_entry.id   AF-D9TQ66-F1
#
_cell.length_a   1.000
_cell.length_b   1.000
_cell.length_c   1.000
_cell.angle_alpha   90.00
_cell.angle_beta   90.00
_cell.angle_gamma   90.00
#
_symmetry.space_group_name_H-M   'P 1'
#
loop_
_entity.id
_entity.type
_entity.pdbx_description
1 polymer ?
#
loop_
_entity_poly.entity_id
_entity_poly.type
_entity_poly.pdbx_seq_one_letter_code
_entity_poly.pdbx_strand_id
1 'polypeptide(L)' 'MRTYSPLRYPGGKGFLYRFIAKTIDCNFLNSYNYVEPYAGGAGLALALLSNLLCDAL' A
#
# COMPACT_ATOMS: atom_id res chain seq x y z
N MET A 1 -3.26 15.97 3.74
CA MET A 1 -3.30 14.56 3.28
C MET A 1 -1.94 14.25 2.70
N ARG A 2 -1.16 13.35 3.31
CA ARG A 2 0.21 13.05 2.86
C ARG A 2 0.13 12.17 1.61
N THR A 3 0.65 12.64 0.49
CA THR A 3 0.82 11.83 -0.72
C THR A 3 2.09 11.02 -0.58
N TYR A 4 1.97 9.68 -0.51
CA TYR A 4 3.13 8.78 -0.37
C TYR A 4 3.93 8.63 -1.67
N SER A 5 3.26 8.80 -2.82
CA SER A 5 3.92 8.77 -4.11
C SER A 5 4.40 10.16 -4.54
N PRO A 6 5.63 10.29 -5.05
CA PRO A 6 6.07 11.50 -5.74
C PRO A 6 5.45 11.64 -7.14
N LEU A 7 4.87 10.55 -7.69
CA LEU A 7 4.28 10.54 -9.03
C LEU A 7 2.79 10.86 -8.99
N ARG A 8 2.38 11.87 -9.76
CA ARG A 8 0.95 12.12 -10.02
C ARG A 8 0.47 11.15 -11.09
N TYR A 9 -0.47 10.29 -10.72
CA TYR A 9 -1.09 9.33 -11.63
C TYR A 9 -2.62 9.30 -11.38
N PRO A 10 -3.47 9.35 -12.42
CA PRO A 10 -4.91 9.29 -12.27
C PRO A 10 -5.36 7.95 -11.67
N GLY A 11 -6.37 7.96 -10.79
CA GLY A 11 -6.86 6.76 -10.12
C GLY A 11 -5.99 6.27 -8.96
N GLY A 12 -5.31 7.19 -8.25
CA GLY A 12 -4.47 6.87 -7.11
C GLY A 12 -5.19 6.05 -6.03
N LYS A 13 -4.65 4.87 -5.73
CA LYS A 13 -5.26 3.85 -4.86
C LYS A 13 -5.00 4.07 -3.37
N GLY A 14 -4.34 5.17 -2.98
CA GLY A 14 -3.99 5.45 -1.58
C GLY A 14 -5.20 5.49 -0.63
N PHE A 15 -6.40 5.79 -1.14
CA PHE A 15 -7.63 5.74 -0.34
C PHE A 15 -7.96 4.34 0.20
N LEU A 16 -7.50 3.28 -0.47
CA LEU A 16 -7.72 1.89 -0.05
C LEU A 16 -6.85 1.47 1.14
N TYR A 17 -5.90 2.29 1.56
CA TYR A 17 -4.93 1.94 2.61
C TYR A 17 -5.60 1.36 3.86
N ARG A 18 -6.64 2.03 4.40
CA ARG A 18 -7.30 1.56 5.63
C ARG A 18 -7.98 0.20 5.46
N PHE A 19 -8.57 -0.05 4.29
CA PHE A 19 -9.23 -1.32 4.00
C PHE A 19 -8.18 -2.43 3.88
N ILE A 20 -7.15 -2.22 3.06
CA ILE A 20 -6.11 -3.23 2.81
C ILE A 20 -5.28 -3.51 4.07
N ALA A 21 -4.87 -2.49 4.82
CA ALA A 21 -4.17 -2.66 6.09
C ALA A 21 -4.95 -3.56 7.06
N LYS A 22 -6.25 -3.29 7.23
CA LYS A 22 -7.13 -4.11 8.06
C LYS A 22 -7.24 -5.55 7.53
N THR A 23 -7.32 -5.73 6.22
CA THR A 23 -7.34 -7.07 5.61
C THR A 23 -6.04 -7.83 5.89
N ILE A 24 -4.87 -7.19 5.79
CA ILE A 24 -3.58 -7.82 6.07
C ILE A 24 -3.53 -8.25 7.55
N ASP A 25 -3.88 -7.36 8.47
CA ASP A 25 -3.88 -7.64 9.91
C ASP A 25 -4.85 -8.78 10.29
N CYS A 26 -6.08 -8.75 9.77
CA CYS A 26 -7.10 -9.77 10.08
C CYS A 26 -6.73 -11.16 9.55
N ASN A 27 -5.83 -11.25 8.58
CA ASN A 27 -5.40 -12.51 7.97
C ASN A 27 -3.95 -12.89 8.33
N PHE A 28 -3.31 -12.15 9.25
CA PHE A 28 -1.93 -12.39 9.68
C PHE A 28 -0.92 -12.39 8.51
N LEU A 29 -1.10 -11.47 7.55
CA LEU A 29 -0.30 -11.41 6.31
C LEU A 29 0.91 -10.46 6.39
N ASN A 30 1.23 -9.93 7.56
CA ASN A 30 2.22 -8.85 7.73
C ASN A 30 3.65 -9.27 7.29
N SER A 31 3.95 -10.57 7.29
CA SER A 31 5.24 -11.14 6.86
C SER A 31 5.29 -11.55 5.39
N TYR A 32 4.30 -11.18 4.59
CA TYR A 32 4.23 -11.51 3.17
C TYR A 32 4.47 -10.28 2.29
N ASN A 33 4.99 -10.53 1.10
CA ASN A 33 5.19 -9.51 0.09
C ASN A 33 3.85 -9.03 -0.47
N TYR A 34 3.60 -7.73 -0.38
CA TYR A 34 2.49 -7.10 -1.07
C TYR A 34 2.85 -6.88 -2.54
N VAL A 35 2.08 -7.46 -3.45
CA VAL A 35 2.29 -7.36 -4.90
C VAL A 35 1.08 -6.73 -5.55
N GLU A 36 1.28 -5.63 -6.29
CA GLU A 36 0.22 -4.94 -7.02
C GLU A 36 0.59 -4.80 -8.52
N PRO A 37 -0.04 -5.59 -9.42
CA PRO A 37 0.32 -5.59 -10.84
C PRO A 37 -0.01 -4.27 -11.57
N TYR A 38 -0.91 -3.45 -11.01
CA TYR A 38 -1.34 -2.16 -11.59
C TYR A 38 -1.14 -1.00 -10.61
N ALA A 39 0.09 -0.81 -10.16
CA ALA A 39 0.41 0.16 -9.10
C ALA A 39 0.09 1.61 -9.49
N GLY A 40 0.21 1.99 -10.78
CA GLY A 40 0.08 3.38 -11.22
C GLY A 40 1.10 4.26 -10.47
N GLY A 41 0.61 5.20 -9.66
CA GLY A 41 1.47 5.99 -8.77
C GLY A 41 2.03 5.22 -7.56
N ALA A 42 1.68 3.95 -7.34
CA ALA A 42 2.13 3.14 -6.19
C ALA A 42 1.80 3.73 -4.81
N GLY A 43 0.84 4.65 -4.72
CA GLY A 43 0.52 5.34 -3.46
C GLY A 43 0.02 4.43 -2.33
N LEU A 44 -0.61 3.30 -2.67
CA LEU A 44 -1.02 2.27 -1.70
C LEU A 44 0.18 1.45 -1.21
N ALA A 45 0.97 0.90 -2.13
CA ALA A 45 2.17 0.12 -1.80
C ALA A 45 3.16 0.93 -0.94
N LEU A 46 3.41 2.19 -1.31
CA LEU A 46 4.28 3.08 -0.53
C LEU A 46 3.71 3.42 0.85
N ALA A 47 2.37 3.56 0.95
CA ALA A 47 1.73 3.75 2.24
C ALA A 47 1.91 2.51 3.14
N LEU A 48 1.69 1.30 2.62
CA LEU A 48 1.89 0.04 3.36
C LEU A 48 3.34 -0.12 3.83
N LEU A 49 4.30 0.11 2.93
CA LEU A 49 5.73 0.03 3.24
C LEU A 49 6.15 1.05 4.32
N SER A 50 5.72 2.31 4.18
CA SER A 50 6.08 3.37 5.14
C SER A 50 5.49 3.17 6.55
N ASN A 51 4.46 2.34 6.68
CA ASN A 51 3.81 2.00 7.95
C ASN A 51 4.21 0.60 8.46
N LEU A 52 5.23 -0.03 7.86
CA LEU A 52 5.76 -1.34 8.27
C LEU A 52 4.71 -2.45 8.30
N LEU A 53 3.70 -2.37 7.42
CA LEU A 53 2.66 -3.40 7.31
C LEU A 53 3.04 -4.54 6.35
N CYS A 54 4.05 -4.31 5.50
CA CYS A 54 4.59 -5.30 4.58
C CYS A 54 6.09 -5.08 4.44
N ASP A 55 6.85 -6.17 4.31
CA ASP A 55 8.28 -6.09 4.05
C ASP A 55 8.56 -5.73 2.58
N ALA A 56 9.54 -4.84 2.38
CA ALA A 56 10.23 -4.72 1.10
C ALA A 56 11.41 -5.68 1.17
N LEU A 57 11.45 -6.66 0.26
CA LEU A 57 12.57 -7.59 0.07
C LEU A 57 13.95 -6.92 0.23
#